data_AF-A0A831LZF4-F1
#
_entry.id   AF-A0A831LZF4-F1
#
_cell.length_a   1.000
_cell.length_b   1.000
_cell.length_c   1.000
_cell.angle_alpha   90.00
_cell.angle_beta   90.00
_cell.angle_gamma   90.00
#
_symmetry.space_group_name_H-M   'P 1'
#
loop_
_entity.id
_entity.type
_entity.pdbx_description
1 polymer ?
#
loop_
_entity_poly.entity_id
_entity_poly.type
_entity_poly.pdbx_seq_one_letter_code
_entity_poly.pdbx_strand_id
1 'polypeptide(L)' 'AFVTGKGIDSGLCVSCGACASSCTGGAVEADLGGITVDGVRVPITLRQSDRNRAEALCADLRERILDLKFPIP' A
#
# COMPACT_ATOMS: atom_id res chain seq x y z
N ALA A 1 -10.58 2.42 -6.74
CA ALA A 1 -11.23 1.13 -6.46
C ALA A 1 -11.36 0.37 -7.76
N PHE A 2 -11.54 -0.95 -7.71
CA PHE A 2 -11.86 -1.68 -8.93
C PHE A 2 -13.29 -1.35 -9.39
N VAL A 3 -13.46 -1.06 -10.68
CA VAL A 3 -14.73 -0.71 -11.32
C VAL A 3 -14.96 -1.64 -12.51
N THR A 4 -16.05 -2.39 -12.47
CA THR A 4 -16.39 -3.36 -13.52
C THR A 4 -16.50 -2.70 -14.89
N GLY A 5 -15.90 -3.33 -15.90
CA GLY A 5 -15.86 -2.81 -17.28
C GLY A 5 -14.97 -1.58 -17.49
N LYS A 6 -14.35 -1.06 -16.42
CA LYS A 6 -13.49 0.14 -16.46
C LYS A 6 -12.10 -0.09 -15.86
N GLY A 7 -11.91 -1.10 -15.02
CA GLY A 7 -10.64 -1.39 -14.35
C GLY A 7 -10.48 -0.63 -13.02
N ILE A 8 -9.25 -0.46 -12.55
CA ILE A 8 -8.95 0.20 -11.26
C ILE A 8 -8.96 1.73 -11.41
N ASP A 9 -9.86 2.41 -10.69
CA ASP A 9 -9.82 3.84 -10.43
C ASP A 9 -8.74 4.13 -9.37
N SER A 10 -7.66 4.81 -9.74
CA SER A 10 -6.53 5.09 -8.84
C SER A 10 -6.83 6.16 -7.78
N GLY A 11 -7.62 7.19 -8.09
CA GLY A 11 -8.02 8.24 -7.13
C GLY A 11 -8.91 7.71 -6.02
N LEU A 12 -9.66 6.64 -6.32
CA LEU A 12 -10.45 5.89 -5.35
C LEU A 12 -9.74 4.62 -4.86
N CYS A 13 -8.56 4.29 -5.39
CA CYS A 13 -7.85 3.07 -5.01
C CYS A 13 -7.21 3.29 -3.64
N VAL A 14 -7.38 2.31 -2.76
CA VAL A 14 -6.71 2.31 -1.47
C VAL A 14 -5.62 1.27 -1.44
N SER A 15 -5.10 0.74 -2.55
CA SER A 15 -3.98 -0.21 -2.58
C SER A 15 -4.12 -1.40 -1.62
N CYS A 16 -5.35 -1.93 -1.52
CA CYS A 16 -5.68 -3.04 -0.63
C CYS A 16 -5.33 -4.42 -1.22
N GLY A 17 -5.27 -4.52 -2.55
CA GLY A 17 -5.04 -5.79 -3.22
C GLY A 17 -6.22 -6.78 -3.16
N ALA A 18 -7.39 -6.39 -2.66
CA ALA A 18 -8.59 -7.24 -2.66
C ALA A 18 -8.97 -7.71 -4.07
N CYS A 19 -8.87 -6.79 -5.03
CA CYS A 19 -9.12 -7.08 -6.44
C CYS A 19 -8.11 -8.09 -7.00
N ALA A 20 -6.85 -8.04 -6.58
CA ALA A 20 -5.82 -8.99 -7.00
C ALA A 20 -6.01 -10.36 -6.33
N SER A 21 -6.24 -10.39 -5.01
CA SER A 21 -6.48 -11.62 -4.27
C SER A 21 -7.73 -12.37 -4.73
N SER A 22 -8.73 -11.67 -5.27
CA SER A 22 -9.98 -12.27 -5.75
C SER A 22 -9.91 -12.70 -7.22
N CYS A 23 -8.89 -12.24 -7.96
CA CYS A 23 -8.80 -12.49 -9.40
C CYS A 23 -8.11 -13.82 -9.68
N THR A 24 -8.89 -14.89 -9.82
CA THR A 24 -8.38 -16.22 -10.17
C THR A 24 -7.81 -16.29 -11.59
N GLY A 25 -8.26 -15.42 -12.48
CA GLY A 25 -7.82 -15.36 -13.88
C GLY A 25 -6.56 -14.53 -14.13
N GLY A 26 -5.94 -13.97 -13.08
CA GLY A 26 -4.71 -13.16 -13.22
C GLY A 26 -4.90 -11.83 -13.96
N ALA A 27 -6.13 -11.38 -14.18
CA ALA A 27 -6.41 -10.10 -14.82
C ALA A 27 -6.11 -8.88 -13.91
N VAL A 28 -5.98 -9.12 -12.60
CA VAL A 28 -5.58 -8.10 -11.61
C VAL A 28 -4.52 -8.72 -10.69
N GLU A 29 -3.40 -8.03 -10.54
CA GLU A 29 -2.29 -8.42 -9.68
C GLU A 29 -1.93 -7.28 -8.72
N ALA A 30 -1.32 -7.60 -7.56
CA ALA A 30 -0.85 -6.61 -6.60
C ALA A 30 0.35 -7.15 -5.82
N ASP A 31 1.43 -6.35 -5.74
CA ASP A 31 2.50 -6.58 -4.76
C ASP A 31 2.17 -5.84 -3.48
N LEU A 32 1.91 -6.61 -2.43
CA LEU A 32 1.58 -6.10 -1.12
C LEU A 32 2.73 -6.29 -0.14
N GLY A 33 3.90 -6.75 -0.59
CA GLY A 33 5.04 -7.06 0.23
C GLY A 33 4.83 -8.28 1.12
N GLY A 34 5.70 -8.40 2.13
CA GLY A 34 5.66 -9.50 3.08
C GLY A 34 6.27 -9.07 4.40
N ILE A 35 5.93 -9.79 5.45
CA ILE A 35 6.52 -9.62 6.78
C ILE A 35 7.37 -10.85 7.09
N THR A 36 8.49 -10.65 7.78
CA THR A 36 9.29 -11.75 8.28
C THR A 36 8.78 -12.14 9.68
N VAL A 37 8.40 -13.40 9.85
CA VAL A 37 7.92 -14.02 11.09
C VAL A 37 8.80 -15.23 11.35
N ASP A 38 9.56 -15.22 12.46
CA ASP A 38 10.47 -16.31 12.85
C ASP A 38 11.47 -16.72 11.75
N GLY A 39 12.02 -15.72 11.07
CA GLY A 39 12.94 -15.92 9.94
C GLY A 39 12.26 -16.38 8.64
N VAL A 40 10.94 -16.60 8.67
CA VAL A 40 10.14 -16.99 7.51
C VAL A 40 9.46 -15.77 6.92
N ARG A 41 9.56 -15.58 5.61
CA ARG A 41 8.85 -14.52 4.90
C ARG A 41 7.42 -14.94 4.62
N VAL A 42 6.45 -14.23 5.18
CA VAL A 42 5.01 -14.41 4.98
C VAL A 42 4.51 -13.35 3.99
N PRO A 43 3.93 -13.72 2.84
CA PRO A 43 3.41 -12.75 1.88
C PRO A 43 2.14 -12.10 2.41
N ILE A 44 2.00 -10.80 2.16
CA ILE A 44 0.75 -10.09 2.37
C ILE A 44 -0.09 -10.31 1.11
N THR A 45 -1.31 -10.81 1.27
CA THR A 45 -2.23 -11.11 0.15
C THR A 45 -3.40 -10.16 0.08
N LEU A 46 -3.67 -9.48 1.19
CA LEU A 46 -4.64 -8.42 1.31
C LEU A 46 -4.06 -7.39 2.28
N ARG A 47 -3.94 -6.16 1.85
CA ARG A 47 -3.83 -5.02 2.77
C ARG A 47 -5.21 -4.40 2.88
N GLN A 48 -5.60 -3.90 4.03
CA GLN A 48 -6.88 -3.18 4.09
C GLN A 48 -6.74 -1.75 3.51
N SER A 49 -5.51 -1.27 3.26
CA SER A 49 -5.10 -0.05 2.51
C SER A 49 -3.65 -0.14 1.96
N ASP A 50 -3.07 0.68 1.06
CA ASP A 50 -2.23 1.77 1.51
C ASP A 50 -1.88 2.95 0.56
N ARG A 51 -2.83 3.49 -0.23
CA ARG A 51 -2.76 4.94 -0.60
C ARG A 51 -2.43 5.83 0.62
N ASN A 52 -2.80 5.30 1.77
CA ASN A 52 -2.68 5.86 3.10
C ASN A 52 -1.26 5.80 3.67
N ARG A 53 -0.49 4.74 3.43
CA ARG A 53 0.89 4.67 3.96
C ARG A 53 1.79 5.73 3.33
N ALA A 54 1.43 6.17 2.12
CA ALA A 54 2.08 7.29 1.47
C ALA A 54 1.75 8.62 2.15
N GLU A 55 0.46 8.90 2.41
CA GLU A 55 0.12 10.13 3.13
C GLU A 55 0.72 10.17 4.55
N ALA A 56 0.84 9.00 5.19
CA ALA A 56 1.45 8.85 6.50
C ALA A 56 2.95 9.17 6.51
N LEU A 57 3.69 8.71 5.50
CA LEU A 57 5.12 9.02 5.41
C LEU A 57 5.35 10.51 5.11
N CYS A 58 4.44 11.15 4.38
CA CYS A 58 4.51 12.58 4.10
C CYS A 58 4.27 13.44 5.35
N ALA A 59 3.32 13.07 6.19
CA ALA A 59 3.09 13.77 7.44
C ALA A 59 4.26 13.55 8.42
N ASP A 60 4.76 12.31 8.52
CA ASP A 60 5.89 11.94 9.37
C ASP A 60 7.15 12.73 9.00
N LEU A 61 7.47 12.80 7.72
CA LEU A 61 8.61 13.58 7.25
C LEU A 61 8.43 15.07 7.56
N ARG A 62 7.22 15.59 7.35
CA ARG A 62 6.93 17.00 7.58
C ARG A 62 7.18 17.40 9.03
N GLU A 63 6.78 16.60 10.00
CA GLU A 63 7.02 16.92 11.41
C GLU A 63 8.49 16.82 11.79
N ARG A 64 9.18 15.80 11.30
CA ARG A 64 10.61 15.65 11.59
C ARG A 64 11.39 16.88 11.12
N ILE A 65 10.99 17.47 9.98
CA ILE A 65 11.56 18.72 9.45
C ILE A 65 11.27 19.89 10.39
N LEU A 66 10.03 20.05 10.84
CA LEU A 66 9.65 21.16 11.72
C LEU A 66 10.34 21.08 13.09
N ASP A 67 10.63 19.87 13.56
CA ASP A 67 11.27 19.60 14.85
C ASP A 67 12.81 19.58 14.80
N LEU A 68 13.42 19.74 13.62
CA LEU A 68 14.86 19.59 13.40
C LEU A 68 15.43 18.21 13.81
N LYS A 69 14.54 17.23 14.02
CA LYS A 69 14.88 15.82 14.27
C LYS A 69 15.05 15.05 12.97
N PHE A 70 14.52 15.61 11.89
CA PHE A 70 15.06 15.32 10.58
C PHE A 70 16.29 16.21 10.41
N PRO A 71 17.49 15.65 10.27
CA PRO A 71 18.65 16.46 9.92
C PRO A 71 18.36 17.15 8.59
N ILE A 72 18.33 18.48 8.61
CA ILE A 72 18.27 19.32 7.41
C ILE A 72 19.65 19.97 7.29
N PRO A 73 20.48 19.59 6.29
CA PRO A 73 21.80 20.17 6.07
C PRO A 73 21.76 21.64 5.63
#